data_AF-A0A7Y1VK69-F1
#
_entry.id   AF-A0A7Y1VK69-F1
#
_cell.length_a   1.000
_cell.length_b   1.000
_cell.length_c   1.000
_cell.angle_alpha   90.00
_cell.angle_beta   90.00
_cell.angle_gamma   90.00
#
_symmetry.space_group_name_H-M   'P 1'
#
loop_
_entity.id
_entity.type
_entity.pdbx_description
1 polymer ?
#
loop_
_entity_poly.entity_id
_entity_poly.type
_entity_poly.pdbx_seq_one_letter_code
_entity_poly.pdbx_strand_id
1 'polypeptide(L)'
;MQLAKRFLSTIFLVFLLLATWHCAKRGSPTGGPKDTTPPTQIGAEPEEFSTEFESNKIRLYFDEYIRLQNPQDQMIISPPLKYPPLLSPQGGASKYVEVDIKDTLKENTTYTINFGQSIVDNNENNPAPFLSYVFSTGTYIDSLVLNGIVTDAFNLNPDEFISIMLYELDTTFNDSTIYQRPPNYISN
;
A
#
# COMPACT_ATOMS: atom_id res chain seq x y z
N MET A 1 -13.83 -69.16 -40.82
CA MET A 1 -13.05 -68.74 -39.63
C MET A 1 -12.38 -67.36 -39.77
N GLN A 2 -11.78 -67.02 -40.92
CA GLN A 2 -11.14 -65.71 -41.14
C GLN A 2 -12.13 -64.53 -41.20
N LEU A 3 -13.34 -64.74 -41.74
CA LEU A 3 -14.37 -63.69 -41.82
C LEU A 3 -14.87 -63.23 -40.44
N ALA A 4 -15.07 -64.19 -39.52
CA ALA A 4 -15.48 -63.90 -38.14
C ALA A 4 -14.39 -63.14 -37.36
N LYS A 5 -13.12 -63.51 -37.55
CA LYS A 5 -11.98 -62.78 -36.95
C LYS A 5 -11.89 -61.33 -37.46
N ARG A 6 -12.12 -61.12 -38.77
CA ARG A 6 -12.17 -59.78 -39.35
C ARG A 6 -13.31 -58.96 -38.75
N PHE A 7 -14.52 -59.51 -38.70
CA PHE A 7 -15.69 -58.84 -38.12
C PHE A 7 -15.49 -58.45 -36.65
N LEU A 8 -14.95 -59.36 -35.83
CA LEU A 8 -14.67 -59.11 -34.42
C LEU A 8 -13.57 -58.05 -34.23
N SER A 9 -12.56 -58.03 -35.10
CA SER A 9 -11.51 -57.01 -35.11
C SER A 9 -12.07 -55.63 -35.47
N THR A 10 -13.01 -55.55 -36.42
CA THR A 10 -13.64 -54.27 -36.78
C THR A 10 -14.50 -53.73 -35.64
N ILE A 11 -15.25 -54.60 -34.97
CA ILE A 11 -16.05 -54.24 -33.78
C ILE A 11 -15.15 -53.72 -32.66
N PHE A 12 -14.05 -54.42 -32.37
CA PHE A 12 -13.09 -53.98 -31.36
C PHE A 12 -12.51 -52.60 -31.68
N LEU A 13 -12.19 -52.34 -32.95
CA LEU A 13 -11.63 -51.06 -33.39
C LEU A 13 -12.66 -49.92 -33.30
N VAL A 14 -13.94 -50.19 -33.59
CA VAL A 14 -15.04 -49.24 -33.41
C VAL A 14 -15.26 -48.92 -31.92
N PHE A 15 -15.23 -49.93 -31.04
CA PHE A 15 -15.33 -49.71 -29.60
C PHE A 15 -14.14 -48.92 -29.03
N LEU A 16 -12.93 -49.18 -29.53
CA LEU A 16 -11.73 -48.42 -29.15
C LEU A 16 -11.86 -46.94 -29.54
N LEU A 17 -12.40 -46.65 -30.73
CA LEU A 17 -12.64 -45.29 -31.21
C LEU A 17 -13.73 -44.56 -30.40
N LEU A 18 -14.78 -45.27 -30.00
CA LEU A 18 -15.84 -44.69 -29.16
C LEU A 18 -15.37 -44.41 -27.73
N ALA A 19 -14.49 -45.26 -27.18
CA ALA A 19 -13.96 -45.10 -25.82
C ALA A 19 -13.07 -43.86 -25.65
N THR A 20 -12.39 -43.40 -26.70
CA THR A 20 -11.51 -42.22 -26.63
C THR A 20 -12.22 -40.88 -26.87
N TRP A 21 -13.49 -40.88 -27.32
CA TRP A 21 -14.23 -39.65 -27.63
C TRP A 21 -14.49 -38.77 -26.39
N HIS A 22 -14.66 -39.36 -25.20
CA HIS A 22 -15.03 -38.61 -23.99
C HIS A 22 -13.86 -38.25 -23.04
N CYS A 23 -12.63 -38.67 -23.32
CA CYS A 23 -11.50 -38.52 -22.40
C CYS A 23 -10.77 -37.16 -22.50
N ALA A 24 -11.33 -36.16 -23.20
CA ALA A 24 -10.64 -34.90 -23.47
C ALA A 24 -11.56 -33.66 -23.44
N LYS A 25 -12.48 -33.57 -22.47
CA LYS A 25 -13.19 -32.31 -22.23
C LYS A 25 -12.26 -31.33 -21.51
N ARG A 26 -11.62 -30.40 -22.25
CA ARG A 26 -10.95 -29.22 -21.67
C ARG A 26 -12.01 -28.33 -21.04
N GLY A 27 -12.25 -28.48 -19.73
CA GLY A 27 -12.85 -27.43 -18.93
C GLY A 27 -11.77 -26.45 -18.48
N SER A 28 -12.05 -25.15 -18.51
CA SER A 28 -11.23 -24.20 -17.76
C SER A 28 -11.42 -24.49 -16.27
N PRO A 29 -10.35 -24.56 -15.46
CA PRO A 29 -10.52 -24.60 -14.01
C PRO A 29 -11.32 -23.36 -13.60
N THR A 30 -12.41 -23.55 -12.86
CA THR A 30 -13.05 -22.44 -12.16
C THR A 30 -12.11 -22.05 -11.02
N GLY A 31 -11.67 -20.79 -11.02
CA GLY A 31 -10.82 -20.27 -9.95
C GLY A 31 -11.52 -20.35 -8.59
N GLY A 32 -10.75 -20.12 -7.53
CA GLY A 32 -11.32 -19.93 -6.19
C GLY A 32 -12.17 -18.65 -6.11
N PRO A 33 -12.82 -18.42 -4.95
CA PRO A 33 -13.41 -17.11 -4.64
C PRO A 33 -12.37 -16.00 -4.81
N LYS A 34 -12.82 -14.82 -5.22
CA LYS A 34 -11.96 -13.64 -5.31
C LYS A 34 -11.42 -13.29 -3.91
N ASP A 35 -10.12 -13.00 -3.83
CA ASP A 35 -9.52 -12.48 -2.61
C ASP A 35 -9.93 -11.02 -2.36
N THR A 36 -10.24 -10.70 -1.11
CA THR A 36 -10.59 -9.35 -0.66
C THR A 36 -9.77 -8.90 0.55
N THR A 37 -8.81 -9.72 0.99
CA THR A 37 -7.96 -9.44 2.13
C THR A 37 -6.80 -8.53 1.70
N PRO A 38 -6.53 -7.43 2.42
CA PRO A 38 -5.41 -6.56 2.12
C PRO A 38 -4.08 -7.12 2.67
N PRO A 39 -2.93 -6.68 2.14
CA PRO A 39 -1.63 -7.11 2.63
C PRO A 39 -1.35 -6.58 4.04
N THR A 40 -0.68 -7.38 4.86
CA THR A 40 -0.38 -7.03 6.25
C THR A 40 1.11 -6.76 6.43
N GLN A 41 1.46 -5.62 7.03
CA GLN A 41 2.84 -5.34 7.44
C GLN A 41 3.22 -6.29 8.59
N ILE A 42 4.27 -7.07 8.39
CA ILE A 42 4.79 -8.05 9.36
C ILE A 42 6.05 -7.57 10.08
N GLY A 43 6.66 -6.47 9.62
CA GLY A 43 7.84 -5.89 10.26
C GLY A 43 8.38 -4.69 9.50
N ALA A 44 9.29 -3.97 10.14
CA ALA A 44 9.98 -2.83 9.58
C ALA A 44 11.45 -2.80 10.01
N GLU A 45 12.31 -2.21 9.18
CA GLU A 45 13.70 -1.94 9.49
C GLU A 45 14.09 -0.52 9.05
N PRO A 46 14.42 0.40 9.96
CA PRO A 46 14.34 0.27 11.43
C PRO A 46 12.95 -0.07 11.98
N GLU A 47 12.89 -0.49 13.25
CA GLU A 47 11.64 -0.88 13.90
C GLU A 47 10.66 0.31 13.96
N GLU A 48 9.37 0.02 13.82
CA GLU A 48 8.35 1.05 13.92
C GLU A 48 8.31 1.65 15.33
N PHE A 49 8.07 2.96 15.40
CA PHE A 49 8.19 3.76 16.63
C PHE A 49 9.61 3.84 17.20
N SER A 50 10.65 3.61 16.39
CA SER A 50 12.03 3.83 16.81
C SER A 50 12.31 5.29 17.17
N THR A 51 13.03 5.49 18.27
CA THR A 51 13.64 6.77 18.67
C THR A 51 15.10 6.83 18.21
N GLU A 52 15.71 8.01 18.28
CA GLU A 52 17.11 8.24 17.90
C GLU A 52 17.42 7.70 16.49
N PHE A 53 16.49 7.93 15.57
CA PHE A 53 16.57 7.44 14.21
C PHE A 53 17.71 8.12 13.43
N GLU A 54 18.70 7.32 13.02
CA GLU A 54 19.88 7.78 12.25
C GLU A 54 19.95 7.20 10.82
N SER A 55 19.05 6.27 10.46
CA SER A 55 19.04 5.66 9.13
C SER A 55 18.54 6.64 8.07
N ASN A 56 18.87 6.40 6.80
CA ASN A 56 18.24 7.06 5.66
C ASN A 56 17.33 6.11 4.86
N LYS A 57 17.28 4.84 5.25
CA LYS A 57 16.48 3.81 4.60
C LYS A 57 15.53 3.19 5.60
N ILE A 58 14.29 3.04 5.17
CA ILE A 58 13.24 2.35 5.90
C ILE A 58 12.73 1.24 4.98
N ARG A 59 12.68 0.01 5.47
CA ARG A 59 12.11 -1.11 4.74
C ARG A 59 10.94 -1.70 5.51
N LEU A 60 9.77 -1.72 4.89
CA LEU A 60 8.55 -2.32 5.43
C LEU A 60 8.35 -3.68 4.77
N TYR A 61 8.15 -4.72 5.56
CA TYR A 61 7.98 -6.10 5.11
C TYR A 61 6.52 -6.53 5.23
N PHE A 62 6.05 -7.31 4.26
CA PHE A 62 4.67 -7.78 4.14
C PHE A 62 4.59 -9.30 4.10
N ASP A 63 3.46 -9.86 4.53
CA ASP A 63 3.16 -11.30 4.46
C ASP A 63 3.05 -11.81 3.02
N GLU A 64 2.56 -10.97 2.12
CA GLU A 64 2.37 -11.27 0.70
C GLU A 64 3.14 -10.33 -0.26
N TYR A 65 3.01 -10.57 -1.57
CA TYR A 65 3.61 -9.70 -2.58
C TYR A 65 2.74 -8.47 -2.79
N ILE A 66 3.32 -7.29 -2.61
CA ILE A 66 2.69 -6.00 -2.82
C ILE A 66 3.16 -5.32 -4.10
N ARG A 67 2.43 -4.29 -4.52
CA ARG A 67 2.83 -3.31 -5.54
C ARG A 67 2.52 -1.91 -5.04
N LEU A 68 3.27 -0.94 -5.57
CA LEU A 68 3.01 0.47 -5.34
C LEU A 68 2.12 1.04 -6.45
N GLN A 69 1.00 1.65 -6.08
CA GLN A 69 0.06 2.30 -6.98
C GLN A 69 0.02 3.81 -6.73
N ASN A 70 0.58 4.58 -7.66
CA ASN A 70 0.69 6.05 -7.58
C ASN A 70 1.13 6.57 -6.20
N PRO A 71 2.22 6.02 -5.62
CA PRO A 71 2.59 6.36 -4.25
C PRO A 71 2.98 7.83 -4.11
N GLN A 72 3.48 8.48 -5.17
CA GLN A 72 3.85 9.88 -5.13
C GLN A 72 2.66 10.83 -4.90
N ASP A 73 1.46 10.44 -5.34
CA ASP A 73 0.24 11.24 -5.23
C ASP A 73 -0.50 11.00 -3.91
N GLN A 74 -0.29 9.84 -3.30
CA GLN A 74 -1.03 9.40 -2.11
C GLN A 74 -0.21 9.42 -0.81
N MET A 75 1.12 9.31 -0.92
CA MET A 75 1.99 9.26 0.24
C MET A 75 2.16 10.66 0.83
N ILE A 76 1.91 10.77 2.13
CA ILE A 76 2.04 12.02 2.89
C ILE A 76 3.10 11.80 3.97
N ILE A 77 4.07 12.72 4.04
CA ILE A 77 5.10 12.73 5.09
C ILE A 77 4.91 13.97 5.94
N SER A 78 4.86 13.79 7.25
CA SER A 78 4.68 14.87 8.23
C SER A 78 5.75 14.76 9.31
N PRO A 79 6.60 15.79 9.53
CA PRO A 79 6.70 17.02 8.74
C PRO A 79 7.11 16.81 7.27
N PRO A 80 6.69 17.71 6.35
CA PRO A 80 7.04 17.58 4.94
C PRO A 80 8.54 17.72 4.73
N LEU A 81 9.07 16.89 3.83
CA LEU A 81 10.45 16.97 3.36
C LEU A 81 10.56 17.96 2.20
N LYS A 82 11.71 18.62 2.06
CA LYS A 82 12.07 19.45 0.90
C LYS A 82 12.29 18.60 -0.34
N TYR A 83 12.88 17.41 -0.17
CA TYR A 83 13.08 16.44 -1.26
C TYR A 83 12.24 15.18 -0.99
N PRO A 84 11.36 14.77 -1.94
CA PRO A 84 10.58 13.55 -1.77
C PRO A 84 11.52 12.33 -1.71
N PRO A 85 11.22 11.30 -0.89
CA PRO A 85 12.05 10.12 -0.83
C PRO A 85 11.90 9.27 -2.10
N LEU A 86 12.88 8.42 -2.35
CA LEU A 86 12.79 7.43 -3.43
C LEU A 86 12.16 6.16 -2.91
N LEU A 87 11.15 5.66 -3.62
CA LEU A 87 10.47 4.42 -3.29
C LEU A 87 10.94 3.28 -4.18
N SER A 88 11.10 2.09 -3.60
CA SER A 88 11.39 0.89 -4.36
C SER A 88 10.69 -0.36 -3.80
N PRO A 89 10.30 -1.31 -4.67
CA PRO A 89 10.33 -1.23 -6.14
C PRO A 89 9.13 -0.45 -6.72
N GLN A 90 9.35 0.33 -7.79
CA GLN A 90 8.29 1.15 -8.40
C GLN A 90 7.35 0.40 -9.37
N GLY A 91 7.75 -0.76 -9.89
CA GLY A 91 6.95 -1.48 -10.91
C GLY A 91 6.92 -2.99 -10.78
N GLY A 92 7.72 -3.56 -9.86
CA GLY A 92 7.77 -4.99 -9.62
C GLY A 92 7.00 -5.37 -8.35
N ALA A 93 6.48 -6.59 -8.33
CA ALA A 93 5.92 -7.15 -7.10
C ALA A 93 7.05 -7.48 -6.12
N SER A 94 6.88 -7.13 -4.85
CA SER A 94 7.87 -7.41 -3.81
C SER A 94 7.18 -7.67 -2.48
N LYS A 95 7.85 -8.42 -1.59
CA LYS A 95 7.42 -8.59 -0.19
C LYS A 95 7.83 -7.42 0.71
N TYR A 96 8.42 -6.38 0.14
CA TYR A 96 8.83 -5.20 0.88
C TYR A 96 8.72 -3.92 0.04
N VAL A 97 8.55 -2.80 0.74
CA VAL A 97 8.73 -1.44 0.24
C VAL A 97 9.93 -0.84 0.95
N GLU A 98 10.87 -0.27 0.20
CA GLU A 98 11.97 0.54 0.75
C GLU A 98 11.73 2.02 0.42
N VAL A 99 11.81 2.85 1.46
CA VAL A 99 11.79 4.31 1.42
C VAL A 99 13.22 4.80 1.66
N ASP A 100 13.79 5.48 0.68
CA ASP A 100 15.13 6.07 0.75
C ASP A 100 15.02 7.60 0.86
N ILE A 101 15.26 8.10 2.07
CA ILE A 101 15.19 9.50 2.45
C ILE A 101 16.42 10.22 1.91
N LYS A 102 16.21 11.19 1.02
CA LYS A 102 17.28 12.01 0.41
C LYS A 102 17.50 13.36 1.08
N ASP A 103 16.63 13.72 2.02
CA ASP A 103 16.66 14.99 2.72
C ASP A 103 17.32 14.88 4.09
N THR A 104 17.65 16.03 4.68
CA THR A 104 18.10 16.12 6.06
C THR A 104 16.90 16.18 7.00
N LEU A 105 16.80 15.20 7.89
CA LEU A 105 15.76 15.18 8.92
C LEU A 105 16.05 16.24 9.98
N LYS A 106 14.99 16.88 10.50
CA LYS A 106 15.08 17.79 11.65
C LYS A 106 15.44 17.00 12.90
N GLU A 107 16.28 17.56 13.76
CA GLU A 107 16.59 16.98 15.07
C GLU A 107 15.37 17.00 16.00
N ASN A 108 15.30 16.06 16.95
CA ASN A 108 14.24 15.97 17.96
C ASN A 108 12.81 16.03 17.39
N THR A 109 12.58 15.41 16.24
CA THR A 109 11.33 15.53 15.49
C THR A 109 10.75 14.14 15.21
N THR A 110 9.45 13.99 15.47
CA THR A 110 8.70 12.78 15.10
C THR A 110 8.19 12.92 13.68
N TYR A 111 8.49 11.93 12.85
CA TYR A 111 8.06 11.83 11.47
C TYR A 111 7.02 10.72 11.32
N THR A 112 6.00 10.98 10.53
CA THR A 112 5.00 10.01 10.10
C THR A 112 5.01 9.93 8.58
N ILE A 113 5.13 8.73 8.03
CA ILE A 113 5.01 8.43 6.61
C ILE A 113 3.70 7.66 6.43
N ASN A 114 2.68 8.30 5.88
CA ASN A 114 1.40 7.67 5.56
C ASN A 114 1.37 7.31 4.07
N PHE A 115 1.05 6.06 3.74
CA PHE A 115 1.03 5.56 2.36
C PHE A 115 -0.32 5.71 1.66
N GLY A 116 -1.34 6.26 2.30
CA GLY A 116 -2.69 6.38 1.75
C GLY A 116 -3.27 5.02 1.36
N GLN A 117 -3.60 4.83 0.08
CA GLN A 117 -3.98 3.54 -0.50
C GLN A 117 -2.96 3.06 -1.56
N SER A 118 -1.71 3.52 -1.46
CA SER A 118 -0.71 3.23 -2.48
C SER A 118 -0.07 1.84 -2.39
N ILE A 119 -0.18 1.15 -1.26
CA ILE A 119 0.30 -0.22 -1.11
C ILE A 119 -0.88 -1.14 -1.36
N VAL A 120 -0.79 -1.93 -2.43
CA VAL A 120 -1.83 -2.88 -2.83
C VAL A 120 -1.23 -4.28 -2.94
N ASP A 121 -2.05 -5.31 -2.75
CA ASP A 121 -1.62 -6.67 -3.10
C ASP A 121 -1.29 -6.78 -4.61
N ASN A 122 -0.55 -7.83 -4.98
CA ASN A 122 -0.14 -8.07 -6.36
C ASN A 122 -1.25 -8.68 -7.25
N ASN A 123 -2.26 -9.32 -6.68
CA ASN A 123 -3.16 -10.23 -7.38
C ASN A 123 -4.54 -9.60 -7.67
N GLU A 124 -5.22 -9.08 -6.65
CA GLU A 124 -6.55 -8.48 -6.66
C GLU A 124 -6.54 -6.95 -6.48
N ASN A 125 -5.36 -6.36 -6.22
CA ASN A 125 -5.11 -4.95 -5.91
C ASN A 125 -5.90 -4.45 -4.69
N ASN A 126 -6.08 -5.29 -3.66
CA ASN A 126 -6.65 -4.84 -2.39
C ASN A 126 -5.66 -3.88 -1.71
N PRO A 127 -6.04 -2.62 -1.43
CA PRO A 127 -5.15 -1.67 -0.77
C PRO A 127 -4.99 -2.00 0.71
N ALA A 128 -3.82 -1.72 1.28
CA ALA A 128 -3.61 -1.59 2.72
C ALA A 128 -3.89 -0.12 3.12
N PRO A 129 -5.13 0.22 3.54
CA PRO A 129 -5.52 1.61 3.72
C PRO A 129 -4.86 2.22 4.95
N PHE A 130 -4.39 3.46 4.80
CA PHE A 130 -3.86 4.31 5.87
C PHE A 130 -2.66 3.73 6.61
N LEU A 131 -1.92 2.80 6.00
CA LEU A 131 -0.68 2.30 6.55
C LEU A 131 0.26 3.48 6.83
N SER A 132 0.73 3.56 8.06
CA SER A 132 1.62 4.63 8.52
C SER A 132 2.86 4.01 9.14
N TYR A 133 4.02 4.63 8.95
CA TYR A 133 5.26 4.31 9.64
C TYR A 133 5.72 5.53 10.41
N VAL A 134 5.96 5.38 11.71
CA VAL A 134 6.30 6.48 12.63
C VAL A 134 7.68 6.25 13.23
N PHE A 135 8.49 7.31 13.30
CA PHE A 135 9.80 7.28 13.94
C PHE A 135 10.16 8.68 14.49
N SER A 136 11.16 8.77 15.35
CA SER A 136 11.67 10.05 15.85
C SER A 136 13.19 10.12 15.78
N THR A 137 13.70 11.28 15.37
CA THR A 137 15.13 11.61 15.46
C THR A 137 15.56 12.00 16.88
N GLY A 138 14.61 12.22 17.79
CA GLY A 138 14.86 12.48 19.21
C GLY A 138 14.70 11.23 20.08
N THR A 139 14.77 11.43 21.39
CA THR A 139 14.72 10.35 22.40
C THR A 139 13.30 9.87 22.72
N TYR A 140 12.27 10.43 22.11
CA TYR A 140 10.86 10.07 22.33
C TYR A 140 10.05 10.20 21.05
N ILE A 141 8.94 9.46 20.97
CA ILE A 141 7.90 9.66 19.96
C ILE A 141 6.91 10.67 20.52
N ASP A 142 6.79 11.82 19.86
CA ASP A 142 5.80 12.82 20.23
C ASP A 142 4.43 12.41 19.68
N SER A 143 3.50 12.11 20.58
CA SER A 143 2.13 11.77 20.20
C SER A 143 1.22 13.00 20.07
N LEU A 144 1.75 14.22 20.30
CA LEU A 144 1.03 15.49 20.51
C LEU A 144 -0.42 15.46 20.00
N VAL A 145 -1.35 15.20 20.92
CA VAL A 145 -2.77 15.06 20.58
C VAL A 145 -3.40 16.45 20.61
N LEU A 146 -3.84 16.92 19.45
CA LEU A 146 -4.59 18.16 19.33
C LEU A 146 -6.07 17.84 19.07
N ASN A 147 -6.95 18.32 19.95
CA ASN A 147 -8.39 18.13 19.84
C ASN A 147 -9.07 19.47 19.61
N GLY A 148 -10.11 19.49 18.78
CA GLY A 148 -10.89 20.68 18.48
C GLY A 148 -12.22 20.33 17.82
N ILE A 149 -13.09 21.32 17.68
CA ILE A 149 -14.36 21.20 16.97
C ILE A 149 -14.29 22.14 15.77
N VAL A 150 -14.58 21.64 14.57
CA VAL A 150 -14.68 22.45 13.37
C VAL A 150 -16.15 22.77 13.13
N THR A 151 -16.48 24.05 13.00
CA THR A 151 -17.82 24.54 12.69
C THR A 151 -17.75 25.58 11.59
N ASP A 152 -18.63 25.48 10.60
CA ASP A 152 -18.80 26.55 9.62
C ASP A 152 -19.43 27.78 10.29
N ALA A 153 -18.86 28.97 10.05
CA ALA A 153 -19.29 30.20 10.71
C ALA A 153 -20.70 30.67 10.28
N PHE A 154 -21.20 30.25 9.12
CA PHE A 154 -22.49 30.64 8.58
C PHE A 154 -23.54 29.52 8.72
N ASN A 155 -23.18 28.28 8.41
CA ASN A 155 -24.07 27.13 8.36
C ASN A 155 -24.08 26.31 9.67
N LEU A 156 -23.17 26.61 10.62
CA LEU A 156 -22.98 25.93 11.92
C LEU A 156 -22.60 24.44 11.84
N ASN A 157 -22.66 23.83 10.66
CA ASN A 157 -22.23 22.47 10.38
C ASN A 157 -21.05 22.49 9.41
N PRO A 158 -19.96 21.74 9.68
CA PRO A 158 -18.85 21.61 8.74
C PRO A 158 -19.25 20.74 7.53
N ASP A 159 -18.56 20.94 6.41
CA ASP A 159 -18.67 20.07 5.23
C ASP A 159 -18.13 18.65 5.52
N GLU A 160 -18.55 17.66 4.73
CA GLU A 160 -18.16 16.26 4.91
C GLU A 160 -16.66 15.98 4.64
N PHE A 161 -16.00 16.82 3.82
CA PHE A 161 -14.62 16.62 3.37
C PHE A 161 -13.76 17.85 3.69
N ILE A 162 -13.49 18.07 4.98
CA ILE A 162 -12.60 19.13 5.45
C ILE A 162 -11.20 18.59 5.70
N SER A 163 -10.17 19.38 5.37
CA SER A 163 -8.79 19.08 5.76
C SER A 163 -8.34 20.03 6.86
N ILE A 164 -7.76 19.49 7.92
CA ILE A 164 -7.17 20.24 9.01
C ILE A 164 -5.67 20.33 8.77
N MET A 165 -5.15 21.55 8.72
CA MET A 165 -3.74 21.84 8.44
C MET A 165 -3.10 22.53 9.65
N LEU A 166 -2.02 21.96 10.17
CA LEU A 166 -1.28 22.52 11.30
C LEU A 166 0.04 23.13 10.81
N TYR A 167 0.23 24.42 11.10
CA TYR A 167 1.44 25.16 10.77
C TYR A 167 2.21 25.50 12.03
N GLU A 168 3.52 25.37 11.97
CA GLU A 168 4.42 25.84 13.01
C GLU A 168 4.39 27.37 13.10
N LEU A 169 4.18 27.89 14.31
CA LEU A 169 4.19 29.31 14.62
C LEU A 169 5.63 29.75 14.91
N ASP A 170 6.33 30.22 13.88
CA ASP A 170 7.70 30.71 13.96
C ASP A 170 7.81 32.18 13.52
N THR A 171 9.03 32.71 13.46
CA THR A 171 9.30 34.09 13.03
C THR A 171 9.01 34.35 11.55
N THR A 172 8.77 33.30 10.75
CA THR A 172 8.41 33.39 9.33
C THR A 172 6.89 33.40 9.11
N PHE A 173 6.11 33.16 10.18
CA PHE A 173 4.65 33.19 10.13
C PHE A 173 4.13 34.54 9.65
N ASN A 174 3.35 34.50 8.58
CA ASN A 174 2.63 35.64 8.01
C ASN A 174 1.21 35.22 7.57
N ASP A 175 0.37 36.20 7.24
CA ASP A 175 -1.02 36.00 6.79
C ASP A 175 -1.15 35.12 5.53
N SER A 176 -0.07 34.99 4.77
CA SER A 176 0.00 34.27 3.50
C SER A 176 0.64 32.89 3.64
N THR A 177 0.95 32.44 4.86
CA THR A 177 1.63 31.16 5.15
C THR A 177 0.96 29.97 4.44
N ILE A 178 -0.37 29.94 4.45
CA ILE A 178 -1.18 28.87 3.84
C ILE A 178 -0.97 28.74 2.32
N TYR A 179 -0.57 29.82 1.65
CA TYR A 179 -0.32 29.86 0.21
C TYR A 179 1.16 29.68 -0.15
N GLN A 180 2.06 29.89 0.81
CA GLN A 180 3.50 29.93 0.57
C GLN A 180 4.19 28.60 0.87
N ARG A 181 3.68 27.83 1.84
CA ARG A 181 4.30 26.57 2.27
C ARG A 181 3.27 25.50 2.63
N PRO A 182 3.62 24.21 2.48
CA PRO A 182 2.77 23.12 2.98
C PRO A 182 2.70 23.14 4.51
N PRO A 183 1.63 22.58 5.10
CA PRO A 183 1.51 22.45 6.55
C PRO A 183 2.53 21.45 7.11
N ASN A 184 2.86 21.59 8.39
CA ASN A 184 3.70 20.65 9.11
C ASN A 184 2.96 19.31 9.34
N TYR A 185 1.66 19.36 9.60
CA TYR A 185 0.81 18.19 9.79
C TYR A 185 -0.54 18.39 9.09
N ILE A 186 -1.10 17.32 8.55
CA ILE A 186 -2.39 17.33 7.86
C ILE A 186 -3.24 16.14 8.31
N SER A 187 -4.53 16.36 8.53
CA SER A 187 -5.54 15.33 8.75
C SER A 187 -6.77 15.61 7.89
N ASN A 188 -7.49 14.56 7.49
CA ASN A 188 -8.81 14.64 6.85
C ASN A 188 -9.89 14.13 7.82
#